data_AF-A0AAV1NPN0-F1
#
_entry.id   AF-A0AAV1NPN0-F1
#
_cell.length_a   1.000
_cell.length_b   1.000
_cell.length_c   1.000
_cell.angle_alpha   90.00
_cell.angle_beta   90.00
_cell.angle_gamma   90.00
#
_symmetry.space_group_name_H-M   'P 1'
#
loop_
_entity.id
_entity.type
_entity.pdbx_description
1 polymer ?
#
loop_
_entity_poly.entity_id
_entity_poly.type
_entity_poly.pdbx_seq_one_letter_code
_entity_poly.pdbx_strand_id
1 'polypeptide(L)'
;MIVAAWITFCACRSLARVLLFLSSSNSLPPFWETFASVVTGTGTMGNSCVCREDSDLEDHHHGSSRAARGQARRVDHGTSVGVDTVEARSSRPRDPVRPPRRGRGPHEPRRKKQNMDGLVLDTLAVIRTLVDNDQEPPYSMITLHEMAETDDGWLEVVQSLIRVIPLDDPLGPAVITLLLDECPLPTKDALQKLSDMLSLSSAVARQDALNPAKHRNTTAVLGCLAEKLAGPASIGLLSQGTLEYLLESLSSEAHPTVMLFALIALEKFSQTSENKLTVSESCISNRLAVLELWAEQPDYLKRQVGFCSQWSLDNLFLKDGRQFTYEKVNLNNINAMLNSNDVSEYLKISPSGLEARCDASSFESVRCTFCVDSGVWYYEVTVVTSGVMQIGWATKDSKFLNHEGYGIGDDEYSCAYDGCRQLIWYNARSKPHSHPCWKEGDAIGFLLDLSKKQMIFYLNGYQLLPEKQVFSSATSGFFAAASFMSYQQCEFNFGAKPFRHPPSVKFSTFNDFASLLPSEKIILPRHRRLALLKQVSIRDNCCTLCCDVMADTELRPCGHGGMCMECALQLETCPLCRQDIQTRVRLIAHVS
;
A
#
# COMPACT_ATOMS: atom_id res chain seq x y z
N MET A 1 -6.11 22.19 20.28
CA MET A 1 -5.16 23.01 19.48
C MET A 1 -4.34 22.18 18.48
N ILE A 2 -4.24 20.85 18.63
CA ILE A 2 -3.57 19.97 17.64
C ILE A 2 -4.56 19.47 16.55
N VAL A 3 -5.84 19.30 16.87
CA VAL A 3 -6.90 19.00 15.87
C VAL A 3 -7.10 20.14 14.85
N ALA A 4 -6.87 21.40 15.27
CA ALA A 4 -6.88 22.55 14.37
C ALA A 4 -5.65 22.57 13.45
N ALA A 5 -4.50 22.07 13.90
CA ALA A 5 -3.29 21.97 13.08
C ALA A 5 -3.44 20.87 12.00
N TRP A 6 -4.18 19.79 12.26
CA TRP A 6 -4.41 18.72 11.28
C TRP A 6 -5.43 19.10 10.20
N ILE A 7 -6.52 19.79 10.56
CA ILE A 7 -7.45 20.38 9.58
C ILE A 7 -6.74 21.48 8.77
N THR A 8 -5.88 22.29 9.41
CA THR A 8 -5.09 23.30 8.70
C THR A 8 -4.03 22.67 7.80
N PHE A 9 -3.42 21.53 8.17
CA PHE A 9 -2.45 20.82 7.33
C PHE A 9 -3.09 20.15 6.11
N CYS A 10 -4.25 19.50 6.27
CA CYS A 10 -5.04 18.96 5.15
C CYS A 10 -5.58 20.09 4.25
N ALA A 11 -6.03 21.20 4.83
CA ALA A 11 -6.41 22.40 4.08
C ALA A 11 -5.22 23.04 3.37
N CYS A 12 -4.02 23.08 3.98
CA CYS A 12 -2.80 23.65 3.39
C CYS A 12 -2.20 22.77 2.28
N ARG A 13 -2.39 21.44 2.28
CA ARG A 13 -2.02 20.58 1.14
C ARG A 13 -2.94 20.79 -0.06
N SER A 14 -4.24 20.99 0.18
CA SER A 14 -5.19 21.41 -0.87
C SER A 14 -4.94 22.85 -1.31
N LEU A 15 -4.64 23.78 -0.39
CA LEU A 15 -4.31 25.17 -0.70
C LEU A 15 -2.94 25.32 -1.37
N ALA A 16 -1.95 24.46 -1.12
CA ALA A 16 -0.68 24.47 -1.85
C ALA A 16 -0.86 23.96 -3.28
N ARG A 17 -1.76 22.98 -3.51
CA ARG A 17 -2.19 22.58 -4.86
C ARG A 17 -3.04 23.65 -5.54
N VAL A 18 -3.87 24.38 -4.80
CA VAL A 18 -4.68 25.50 -5.32
C VAL A 18 -3.83 26.77 -5.50
N LEU A 19 -2.80 27.02 -4.71
CA LEU A 19 -1.87 28.16 -4.83
C LEU A 19 -0.82 27.93 -5.93
N LEU A 20 -0.44 26.67 -6.21
CA LEU A 20 0.26 26.30 -7.44
C LEU A 20 -0.64 26.43 -8.69
N PHE A 21 -1.98 26.43 -8.50
CA PHE A 21 -2.96 26.73 -9.55
C PHE A 21 -3.35 28.22 -9.64
N LEU A 22 -3.12 29.02 -8.60
CA LEU A 22 -3.43 30.46 -8.55
C LEU A 22 -2.21 31.36 -8.81
N SER A 23 -1.00 30.81 -8.92
CA SER A 23 0.19 31.58 -9.31
C SER A 23 0.34 31.79 -10.83
N SER A 24 -0.67 31.44 -11.63
CA SER A 24 -0.71 31.71 -13.08
C SER A 24 -1.90 32.56 -13.54
N SER A 25 -2.67 33.15 -12.62
CA SER A 25 -3.72 34.12 -12.97
C SER A 25 -3.82 35.24 -11.94
N ASN A 26 -3.16 36.37 -12.21
CA ASN A 26 -3.83 37.65 -12.39
C ASN A 26 -2.84 38.79 -12.62
N SER A 27 -3.00 39.43 -13.78
CA SER A 27 -2.63 40.81 -14.07
C SER A 27 -3.41 41.76 -13.15
N LEU A 28 -2.71 42.68 -12.49
CA LEU A 28 -3.29 43.88 -11.89
C LEU A 28 -3.32 45.02 -12.93
N PRO A 29 -4.38 45.85 -12.99
CA PRO A 29 -4.50 46.95 -13.95
C PRO A 29 -3.76 48.24 -13.51
N PRO A 30 -3.44 49.17 -14.44
CA PRO A 30 -2.50 50.27 -14.20
C PRO A 30 -3.18 51.61 -13.85
N PHE A 31 -2.53 52.42 -12.99
CA PHE A 31 -2.40 53.87 -13.20
C PHE A 31 -1.30 54.49 -12.32
N TRP A 32 -0.57 55.45 -12.92
CA TRP A 32 0.49 56.35 -12.43
C TRP A 32 1.97 55.96 -12.65
N GLU A 33 2.58 56.82 -13.49
CA GLU A 33 3.96 57.09 -13.92
C GLU A 33 5.00 57.05 -12.76
N THR A 34 6.34 56.97 -12.93
CA THR A 34 7.26 57.63 -13.89
C THR A 34 8.71 57.04 -13.76
N PHE A 35 9.56 57.25 -14.78
CA PHE A 35 11.04 57.13 -14.91
C PHE A 35 11.66 55.71 -15.13
N ALA A 36 12.01 55.31 -16.38
CA ALA A 36 13.26 55.56 -17.16
C ALA A 36 14.50 54.79 -16.64
N SER A 37 15.38 54.10 -17.40
CA SER A 37 15.61 53.85 -18.83
C SER A 37 16.77 52.85 -19.04
N VAL A 38 16.79 52.11 -20.18
CA VAL A 38 17.98 51.73 -21.02
C VAL A 38 18.89 50.58 -20.47
N VAL A 39 19.28 49.49 -21.17
CA VAL A 39 19.82 49.26 -22.55
C VAL A 39 19.48 47.83 -23.06
N THR A 40 19.36 47.74 -24.38
CA THR A 40 19.16 46.64 -25.35
C THR A 40 20.26 45.57 -25.47
N GLY A 41 19.91 44.39 -26.01
CA GLY A 41 20.89 43.48 -26.65
C GLY A 41 20.31 42.13 -27.12
N THR A 42 20.06 42.01 -28.42
CA THR A 42 19.55 40.86 -29.19
C THR A 42 20.53 39.67 -29.34
N GLY A 43 20.04 38.44 -29.56
CA GLY A 43 20.84 37.37 -30.20
C GLY A 43 20.30 35.94 -30.07
N THR A 44 20.13 35.28 -31.21
CA THR A 44 19.47 33.99 -31.49
C THR A 44 20.37 32.73 -31.39
N MET A 45 19.70 31.59 -31.11
CA MET A 45 19.97 30.18 -31.52
C MET A 45 21.27 29.43 -31.16
N GLY A 46 21.10 28.20 -30.63
CA GLY A 46 21.62 27.00 -31.29
C GLY A 46 22.77 26.20 -30.65
N ASN A 47 22.45 24.94 -30.29
CA ASN A 47 23.27 23.71 -30.27
C ASN A 47 24.24 23.36 -29.12
N SER A 48 23.98 22.17 -28.57
CA SER A 48 24.83 20.99 -28.34
C SER A 48 26.33 21.09 -28.05
N CYS A 49 26.74 20.23 -27.10
CA CYS A 49 27.86 19.28 -27.10
C CYS A 49 28.93 19.42 -25.98
N VAL A 50 29.11 18.27 -25.30
CA VAL A 50 30.38 17.60 -24.96
C VAL A 50 31.23 18.10 -23.77
N CYS A 51 31.41 17.15 -22.86
CA CYS A 51 32.46 16.84 -21.91
C CYS A 51 33.70 17.77 -21.80
N ARG A 52 34.09 18.04 -20.56
CA ARG A 52 35.50 17.96 -20.15
C ARG A 52 35.65 17.69 -18.65
N GLU A 53 36.44 16.68 -18.37
CA GLU A 53 37.14 16.42 -17.11
C GLU A 53 38.06 17.61 -16.78
N ASP A 54 38.28 17.88 -15.50
CA ASP A 54 39.59 18.28 -14.99
C ASP A 54 39.71 17.89 -13.51
N SER A 55 40.69 17.04 -13.28
CA SER A 55 41.36 16.75 -12.02
C SER A 55 42.11 17.98 -11.52
N ASP A 56 42.25 18.13 -10.19
CA ASP A 56 43.55 18.44 -9.61
C ASP A 56 43.61 18.06 -8.12
N LEU A 57 44.77 17.49 -7.79
CA LEU A 57 45.24 16.96 -6.52
C LEU A 57 45.91 18.06 -5.70
N GLU A 58 45.76 18.06 -4.37
CA GLU A 58 46.86 18.41 -3.45
C GLU A 58 46.78 17.58 -2.15
N ASP A 59 47.86 16.86 -1.87
CA ASP A 59 48.21 16.15 -0.64
C ASP A 59 48.87 17.11 0.37
N HIS A 60 48.65 16.90 1.69
CA HIS A 60 49.70 16.48 2.64
C HIS A 60 49.29 16.53 4.14
N HIS A 61 49.44 15.35 4.76
CA HIS A 61 50.04 15.02 6.07
C HIS A 61 49.62 15.64 7.43
N HIS A 62 49.03 14.73 8.23
CA HIS A 62 49.41 14.28 9.59
C HIS A 62 49.92 15.26 10.68
N GLY A 63 49.22 15.20 11.83
CA GLY A 63 49.79 15.55 13.14
C GLY A 63 48.81 15.30 14.30
N SER A 64 48.93 14.13 14.94
CA SER A 64 48.22 13.76 16.17
C SER A 64 48.89 14.37 17.41
N SER A 65 48.14 14.94 18.35
CA SER A 65 48.48 14.82 19.78
C SER A 65 47.32 15.15 20.73
N ARG A 66 47.13 14.18 21.64
CA ARG A 66 46.40 14.15 22.92
C ARG A 66 46.26 15.48 23.67
N ALA A 67 45.03 15.77 24.11
CA ALA A 67 44.73 16.66 25.23
C ALA A 67 44.51 15.84 26.53
N ALA A 68 45.19 16.24 27.60
CA ALA A 68 45.02 15.72 28.95
C ALA A 68 44.39 16.78 29.87
N ARG A 69 43.34 16.35 30.58
CA ARG A 69 42.92 16.65 31.97
C ARG A 69 42.89 18.09 32.53
N GLY A 70 41.79 18.35 33.26
CA GLY A 70 41.74 19.25 34.43
C GLY A 70 40.33 19.81 34.69
N GLN A 71 39.36 19.01 35.18
CA GLN A 71 38.92 18.92 36.59
C GLN A 71 38.61 20.25 37.31
N ALA A 72 37.35 20.42 37.72
CA ALA A 72 36.97 20.84 39.08
C ALA A 72 35.47 20.57 39.35
N ARG A 73 35.18 19.49 40.09
CA ARG A 73 33.94 19.31 40.88
C ARG A 73 34.38 19.22 42.35
N ARG A 74 33.81 20.07 43.21
CA ARG A 74 33.82 19.90 44.67
C ARG A 74 32.39 19.59 45.11
N VAL A 75 32.24 18.51 45.85
CA VAL A 75 31.05 18.15 46.65
C VAL A 75 31.60 17.89 48.03
N ASP A 76 31.08 18.59 49.04
CA ASP A 76 31.26 18.23 50.44
C ASP A 76 29.90 17.82 51.02
N HIS A 77 29.93 16.71 51.77
CA HIS A 77 28.83 16.20 52.57
C HIS A 77 28.99 16.68 54.03
N GLY A 78 27.86 16.95 54.68
CA GLY A 78 27.77 17.14 56.13
C GLY A 78 26.38 16.80 56.64
N THR A 79 26.28 15.71 57.38
CA THR A 79 25.12 15.19 58.11
C THR A 79 24.95 15.94 59.44
N SER A 80 23.71 16.24 59.86
CA SER A 80 23.32 16.22 61.28
C SER A 80 21.79 16.27 61.47
N VAL A 81 21.38 15.76 62.62
CA VAL A 81 20.05 15.35 63.09
C VAL A 81 19.39 16.47 63.90
N GLY A 82 18.05 16.59 63.89
CA GLY A 82 17.34 17.14 65.06
C GLY A 82 15.97 17.82 64.85
N VAL A 83 14.93 17.14 65.37
CA VAL A 83 13.81 17.64 66.21
C VAL A 83 12.67 18.48 65.60
N ASP A 84 11.45 18.03 65.94
CA ASP A 84 10.12 18.58 65.71
C ASP A 84 9.91 20.05 66.10
N THR A 85 9.03 20.75 65.38
CA THR A 85 8.07 21.69 65.99
C THR A 85 6.89 21.99 65.05
N VAL A 86 5.70 21.92 65.64
CA VAL A 86 4.40 22.24 65.05
C VAL A 86 4.17 23.74 65.16
N GLU A 87 3.75 24.41 64.08
CA GLU A 87 3.02 25.67 64.20
C GLU A 87 2.07 25.92 63.03
N ALA A 88 0.92 26.50 63.36
CA ALA A 88 -0.27 26.54 62.55
C ALA A 88 -0.64 27.99 62.14
N ARG A 89 -1.34 28.09 61.00
CA ARG A 89 -2.25 29.16 60.53
C ARG A 89 -1.63 30.46 59.99
N SER A 90 -1.89 30.75 58.70
CA SER A 90 -2.84 31.82 58.33
C SER A 90 -3.32 31.69 56.88
N SER A 91 -4.56 32.12 56.67
CA SER A 91 -5.46 31.89 55.55
C SER A 91 -5.65 33.15 54.70
N ARG A 92 -5.63 33.04 53.35
CA ARG A 92 -6.28 33.98 52.39
C ARG A 92 -6.72 33.24 51.09
N PRO A 93 -7.70 33.77 50.33
CA PRO A 93 -8.87 33.02 49.84
C PRO A 93 -8.80 32.50 48.38
N ARG A 94 -9.73 31.59 48.07
CA ARG A 94 -9.98 30.89 46.78
C ARG A 94 -10.65 31.76 45.72
N ASP A 95 -10.33 31.55 44.43
CA ASP A 95 -11.21 30.98 43.38
C ASP A 95 -10.51 30.94 41.98
N PRO A 96 -10.99 30.19 40.95
CA PRO A 96 -11.99 29.13 40.93
C PRO A 96 -11.50 27.78 40.32
N VAL A 97 -12.23 26.75 40.72
CA VAL A 97 -12.28 25.33 40.33
C VAL A 97 -11.73 24.96 38.93
N ARG A 98 -10.66 24.16 38.92
CA ARG A 98 -10.30 23.23 37.82
C ARG A 98 -11.01 21.90 38.07
N PRO A 99 -11.66 21.26 37.07
CA PRO A 99 -12.33 19.98 37.30
C PRO A 99 -11.33 18.93 37.77
N PRO A 100 -11.70 18.02 38.69
CA PRO A 100 -10.79 17.03 39.22
C PRO A 100 -10.37 16.07 38.10
N ARG A 101 -9.06 15.88 37.95
CA ARG A 101 -8.49 14.78 37.16
C ARG A 101 -9.15 13.49 37.65
N ARG A 102 -9.90 12.81 36.79
CA ARG A 102 -10.45 11.48 37.08
C ARG A 102 -9.28 10.59 37.52
N GLY A 103 -9.38 10.08 38.74
CA GLY A 103 -8.43 9.14 39.31
C GLY A 103 -8.37 7.87 38.46
N ARG A 104 -7.16 7.32 38.36
CA ARG A 104 -6.88 6.03 37.76
C ARG A 104 -7.78 4.96 38.37
N GLY A 105 -8.44 4.18 37.52
CA GLY A 105 -9.18 2.99 37.95
C GLY A 105 -8.24 1.91 38.48
N PRO A 106 -8.75 0.91 39.24
CA PRO A 106 -7.92 -0.02 40.01
C PRO A 106 -7.20 -1.11 39.20
N HIS A 107 -7.18 -1.04 37.86
CA HIS A 107 -6.65 -2.09 37.00
C HIS A 107 -5.58 -1.67 36.00
N GLU A 108 -4.99 -0.48 36.13
CA GLU A 108 -3.88 -0.07 35.26
C GLU A 108 -2.55 -0.63 35.83
N PRO A 109 -1.90 -1.63 35.19
CA PRO A 109 -0.64 -2.15 35.69
C PRO A 109 0.42 -1.03 35.72
N ARG A 110 1.19 -0.97 36.81
CA ARG A 110 2.32 -0.04 36.98
C ARG A 110 3.29 -0.20 35.80
N ARG A 111 3.24 0.74 34.84
CA ARG A 111 4.08 0.73 33.62
C ARG A 111 5.56 0.87 33.99
N LYS A 112 6.34 -0.18 33.69
CA LYS A 112 7.82 -0.12 33.70
C LYS A 112 8.25 0.90 32.64
N LYS A 113 9.41 1.55 32.84
CA LYS A 113 10.06 2.39 31.82
C LYS A 113 10.35 1.49 30.60
N GLN A 114 9.51 1.56 29.57
CA GLN A 114 9.60 0.66 28.41
C GLN A 114 10.77 1.09 27.52
N ASN A 115 11.59 0.12 27.11
CA ASN A 115 12.57 0.29 26.05
C ASN A 115 11.87 0.18 24.68
N MET A 116 12.53 0.60 23.60
CA MET A 116 11.94 0.65 22.25
C MET A 116 11.38 -0.71 21.79
N ASP A 117 12.07 -1.79 22.16
CA ASP A 117 11.62 -3.17 21.94
C ASP A 117 10.25 -3.46 22.54
N GLY A 118 10.02 -3.00 23.77
CA GLY A 118 8.71 -3.12 24.42
C GLY A 118 7.62 -2.35 23.68
N LEU A 119 7.92 -1.15 23.16
CA LEU A 119 6.95 -0.34 22.42
C LEU A 119 6.58 -0.97 21.07
N VAL A 120 7.55 -1.56 20.36
CA VAL A 120 7.29 -2.26 19.09
C VAL A 120 6.40 -3.49 19.33
N LEU A 121 6.72 -4.31 20.34
CA LEU A 121 5.93 -5.49 20.69
C LEU A 121 4.53 -5.14 21.21
N ASP A 122 4.40 -4.06 21.99
CA ASP A 122 3.10 -3.57 22.44
C ASP A 122 2.25 -3.12 21.24
N THR A 123 2.85 -2.43 20.27
CA THR A 123 2.16 -2.02 19.04
C THR A 123 1.68 -3.25 18.25
N LEU A 124 2.54 -4.26 18.08
CA LEU A 124 2.17 -5.52 17.43
C LEU A 124 1.01 -6.23 18.16
N ALA A 125 1.01 -6.23 19.50
CA ALA A 125 -0.03 -6.90 20.29
C ALA A 125 -1.40 -6.22 20.15
N VAL A 126 -1.46 -4.91 19.92
CA VAL A 126 -2.72 -4.15 19.83
C VAL A 126 -3.15 -3.88 18.39
N ILE A 127 -2.29 -4.08 17.39
CA ILE A 127 -2.58 -3.69 16.00
C ILE A 127 -3.83 -4.36 15.44
N ARG A 128 -4.08 -5.63 15.81
CA ARG A 128 -5.28 -6.36 15.42
C ARG A 128 -6.59 -5.70 15.89
N THR A 129 -6.50 -4.85 16.92
CA THR A 129 -7.64 -4.11 17.49
C THR A 129 -7.84 -2.72 16.88
N LEU A 130 -6.92 -2.25 16.03
CA LEU A 130 -7.09 -1.03 15.26
C LEU A 130 -7.98 -1.32 14.06
N VAL A 131 -9.24 -0.96 14.20
CA VAL A 131 -10.34 -1.34 13.32
C VAL A 131 -10.89 -0.10 12.63
N ASP A 132 -11.12 0.97 13.40
CA ASP A 132 -11.73 2.21 12.90
C ASP A 132 -10.68 3.30 12.65
N ASN A 133 -10.81 4.00 11.52
CA ASN A 133 -9.94 5.14 11.19
C ASN A 133 -10.06 6.31 12.17
N ASP A 134 -11.17 6.40 12.92
CA ASP A 134 -11.40 7.42 13.96
C ASP A 134 -10.79 7.04 15.32
N GLN A 135 -10.22 5.84 15.46
CA GLN A 135 -9.62 5.39 16.71
C GLN A 135 -8.28 6.11 16.94
N GLU A 136 -8.06 6.61 18.16
CA GLU A 136 -6.76 7.18 18.52
C GLU A 136 -5.65 6.12 18.39
N PRO A 137 -4.50 6.47 17.78
CA PRO A 137 -3.37 5.54 17.68
C PRO A 137 -2.91 5.07 19.07
N PRO A 138 -2.41 3.82 19.20
CA PRO A 138 -1.90 3.33 20.47
C PRO A 138 -0.77 4.22 21.00
N TYR A 139 -0.72 4.37 22.32
CA TYR A 139 0.36 5.12 22.99
C TYR A 139 1.77 4.68 22.54
N SER A 140 1.95 3.36 22.34
CA SER A 140 3.23 2.80 21.89
C SER A 140 3.62 3.31 20.50
N MET A 141 2.66 3.39 19.57
CA MET A 141 2.86 3.90 18.22
C MET A 141 3.17 5.40 18.24
N ILE A 142 2.40 6.19 19.00
CA ILE A 142 2.65 7.64 19.16
C ILE A 142 4.06 7.89 19.70
N THR A 143 4.45 7.17 20.76
CA THR A 143 5.78 7.31 21.37
C THR A 143 6.89 6.93 20.39
N LEU A 144 6.71 5.86 19.60
CA LEU A 144 7.69 5.45 18.58
C LEU A 144 7.85 6.52 17.50
N HIS A 145 6.76 7.13 17.03
CA HIS A 145 6.82 8.19 16.03
C HIS A 145 7.49 9.46 16.57
N GLU A 146 7.18 9.87 17.80
CA GLU A 146 7.86 10.99 18.47
C GLU A 146 9.37 10.75 18.59
N MET A 147 9.80 9.51 18.88
CA MET A 147 11.22 9.15 18.93
C MET A 147 11.88 9.19 17.55
N ALA A 148 11.15 8.81 16.51
CA ALA A 148 11.63 8.78 15.12
C ALA A 148 11.76 10.17 14.46
N GLU A 149 11.40 11.26 15.16
CA GLU A 149 11.60 12.63 14.67
C GLU A 149 13.09 13.03 14.52
N THR A 150 14.00 12.25 15.13
CA THR A 150 15.46 12.45 15.03
C THR A 150 16.12 11.29 14.30
N ASP A 151 17.21 11.53 13.58
CA ASP A 151 17.93 10.48 12.84
C ASP A 151 18.37 9.31 13.73
N ASP A 152 18.93 9.61 14.91
CA ASP A 152 19.38 8.55 15.83
C ASP A 152 18.19 7.79 16.44
N GLY A 153 17.09 8.47 16.76
CA GLY A 153 15.88 7.83 17.25
C GLY A 153 15.20 6.96 16.18
N TRP A 154 15.17 7.43 14.93
CA TRP A 154 14.69 6.67 13.78
C TRP A 154 15.50 5.39 13.56
N LEU A 155 16.83 5.48 13.65
CA LEU A 155 17.72 4.32 13.54
C LEU A 155 17.43 3.27 14.62
N GLU A 156 17.21 3.71 15.86
CA GLU A 156 16.86 2.80 16.96
C GLU A 156 15.49 2.14 16.77
N VAL A 157 14.49 2.87 16.22
CA VAL A 157 13.19 2.29 15.85
C VAL A 157 13.38 1.20 14.79
N VAL A 158 14.13 1.49 13.71
CA VAL A 158 14.43 0.52 12.64
C VAL A 158 15.16 -0.72 13.20
N GLN A 159 16.16 -0.53 14.05
CA GLN A 159 16.87 -1.64 14.69
C GLN A 159 15.95 -2.49 15.56
N SER A 160 15.04 -1.86 16.31
CA SER A 160 14.06 -2.54 17.13
C SER A 160 13.12 -3.38 16.27
N LEU A 161 12.55 -2.81 15.20
CA LEU A 161 11.73 -3.52 14.21
C LEU A 161 12.43 -4.77 13.65
N ILE A 162 13.72 -4.64 13.32
CA ILE A 162 14.54 -5.77 12.82
C ILE A 162 14.72 -6.85 13.88
N ARG A 163 14.94 -6.45 15.13
CA ARG A 163 15.33 -7.34 16.23
C ARG A 163 14.18 -8.13 16.84
N VAL A 164 13.01 -7.50 17.03
CA VAL A 164 11.99 -8.06 17.95
C VAL A 164 10.75 -8.63 17.29
N ILE A 165 10.46 -8.28 16.03
CA ILE A 165 9.24 -8.76 15.39
C ILE A 165 9.37 -10.26 15.09
N PRO A 166 8.49 -11.12 15.64
CA PRO A 166 8.59 -12.56 15.54
C PRO A 166 8.17 -13.05 14.15
N LEU A 167 8.70 -14.21 13.73
CA LEU A 167 8.47 -14.76 12.39
C LEU A 167 7.04 -15.29 12.19
N ASP A 168 6.44 -15.79 13.25
CA ASP A 168 5.14 -16.48 13.28
C ASP A 168 3.94 -15.54 13.46
N ASP A 169 4.16 -14.24 13.66
CA ASP A 169 3.07 -13.27 13.73
C ASP A 169 2.63 -12.83 12.33
N PRO A 170 1.36 -13.06 11.93
CA PRO A 170 0.85 -12.76 10.59
C PRO A 170 0.76 -11.26 10.28
N LEU A 171 0.76 -10.40 11.30
CA LEU A 171 0.73 -8.94 11.16
C LEU A 171 2.12 -8.31 11.33
N GLY A 172 3.12 -9.11 11.74
CA GLY A 172 4.49 -8.64 11.97
C GLY A 172 5.06 -7.78 10.83
N PRO A 173 5.05 -8.25 9.57
CA PRO A 173 5.53 -7.43 8.45
C PRO A 173 4.69 -6.18 8.20
N ALA A 174 3.37 -6.26 8.36
CA ALA A 174 2.48 -5.11 8.20
C ALA A 174 2.75 -4.02 9.27
N VAL A 175 3.15 -4.40 10.48
CA VAL A 175 3.56 -3.46 11.54
C VAL A 175 4.87 -2.75 11.19
N ILE A 176 5.82 -3.42 10.52
CA ILE A 176 7.03 -2.76 9.99
C ILE A 176 6.63 -1.67 9.02
N THR A 177 5.77 -2.01 8.05
CA THR A 177 5.29 -1.05 7.06
C THR A 177 4.57 0.11 7.72
N LEU A 178 3.62 -0.15 8.61
CA LEU A 178 2.82 0.88 9.27
C LEU A 178 3.68 1.85 10.09
N LEU A 179 4.59 1.34 10.91
CA LEU A 179 5.43 2.19 11.76
C LEU A 179 6.41 3.02 10.92
N LEU A 180 6.96 2.45 9.85
CA LEU A 180 7.79 3.21 8.93
C LEU A 180 6.98 4.15 8.04
N ASP A 181 5.68 3.89 7.83
CA ASP A 181 4.86 4.70 6.92
C ASP A 181 4.66 6.13 7.45
N GLU A 182 4.45 6.22 8.74
CA GLU A 182 4.20 7.48 9.46
C GLU A 182 5.48 8.15 9.99
N CYS A 183 6.64 7.49 9.90
CA CYS A 183 7.92 8.09 10.26
C CYS A 183 8.37 9.14 9.22
N PRO A 184 9.10 10.20 9.65
CA PRO A 184 9.79 11.09 8.73
C PRO A 184 10.72 10.31 7.79
N LEU A 185 10.89 10.83 6.57
CA LEU A 185 11.88 10.27 5.64
C LEU A 185 13.29 10.45 6.21
N PRO A 186 14.13 9.40 6.20
CA PRO A 186 15.46 9.48 6.77
C PRO A 186 16.37 10.40 5.94
N THR A 187 17.29 11.09 6.61
CA THR A 187 18.34 11.86 5.93
C THR A 187 19.32 10.92 5.21
N LYS A 188 20.13 11.48 4.31
CA LYS A 188 21.22 10.74 3.67
C LYS A 188 22.19 10.14 4.71
N ASP A 189 22.49 10.88 5.78
CA ASP A 189 23.40 10.44 6.83
C ASP A 189 22.79 9.31 7.66
N ALA A 190 21.49 9.36 7.97
CA ALA A 190 20.77 8.26 8.60
C ALA A 190 20.78 7.00 7.73
N LEU A 191 20.57 7.12 6.42
CA LEU A 191 20.65 5.99 5.49
C LEU A 191 22.07 5.39 5.40
N GLN A 192 23.11 6.22 5.44
CA GLN A 192 24.49 5.75 5.47
C GLN A 192 24.79 5.00 6.77
N LYS A 193 24.43 5.57 7.93
CA LYS A 193 24.55 4.91 9.24
C LYS A 193 23.80 3.58 9.28
N LEU A 194 22.59 3.52 8.70
CA LEU A 194 21.81 2.28 8.59
C LEU A 194 22.57 1.24 7.77
N SER A 195 23.09 1.63 6.61
CA SER A 195 23.84 0.74 5.72
C SER A 195 25.09 0.18 6.39
N ASP A 196 25.85 1.03 7.08
CA ASP A 196 27.04 0.64 7.83
C ASP A 196 26.69 -0.33 8.97
N MET A 197 25.60 -0.06 9.69
CA MET A 197 25.14 -0.86 10.81
C MET A 197 24.60 -2.23 10.39
N LEU A 198 23.94 -2.32 9.23
CA LEU A 198 23.48 -3.59 8.68
C LEU A 198 24.63 -4.39 8.05
N SER A 199 25.63 -3.73 7.45
CA SER A 199 26.81 -4.35 6.82
C SER A 199 26.44 -5.57 5.94
N LEU A 200 25.43 -5.39 5.09
CA LEU A 200 24.82 -6.49 4.32
C LEU A 200 25.78 -7.05 3.26
N SER A 201 25.75 -8.38 3.09
CA SER A 201 26.49 -9.11 2.06
C SER A 201 25.90 -10.50 1.85
N SER A 202 26.36 -11.20 0.81
CA SER A 202 26.04 -12.63 0.62
C SER A 202 26.39 -13.49 1.83
N ALA A 203 27.50 -13.19 2.52
CA ALA A 203 27.94 -13.94 3.69
C ALA A 203 27.00 -13.75 4.89
N VAL A 204 26.41 -12.56 5.04
CA VAL A 204 25.39 -12.30 6.04
C VAL A 204 24.09 -13.02 5.67
N ALA A 205 23.67 -12.99 4.40
CA ALA A 205 22.45 -13.67 3.95
C ALA A 205 22.47 -15.19 4.23
N ARG A 206 23.63 -15.84 4.08
CA ARG A 206 23.79 -17.28 4.39
C ARG A 206 23.63 -17.63 5.87
N GLN A 207 23.60 -16.65 6.76
CA GLN A 207 23.36 -16.85 8.19
C GLN A 207 21.86 -16.89 8.53
N ASP A 208 20.97 -16.81 7.51
CA ASP A 208 19.52 -16.89 7.65
C ASP A 208 19.06 -18.01 8.59
N ALA A 209 19.57 -19.23 8.39
CA ALA A 209 19.20 -20.39 9.21
C ALA A 209 19.40 -20.19 10.73
N LEU A 210 20.25 -19.24 11.16
CA LEU A 210 20.46 -18.91 12.57
C LEU A 210 19.36 -18.01 13.14
N ASN A 211 18.80 -17.10 12.34
CA ASN A 211 17.77 -16.15 12.79
C ASN A 211 16.89 -15.64 11.63
N PRO A 212 15.98 -16.48 11.10
CA PRO A 212 15.14 -16.11 9.96
C PRO A 212 14.23 -14.91 10.23
N ALA A 213 13.83 -14.68 11.49
CA ALA A 213 13.05 -13.50 11.88
C ALA A 213 13.80 -12.20 11.57
N LYS A 214 15.07 -12.10 12.02
CA LYS A 214 15.91 -10.93 11.77
C LYS A 214 16.11 -10.69 10.27
N HIS A 215 16.36 -11.76 9.50
CA HIS A 215 16.56 -11.65 8.06
C HIS A 215 15.29 -11.19 7.34
N ARG A 216 14.12 -11.75 7.70
CA ARG A 216 12.82 -11.32 7.16
C ARG A 216 12.51 -9.87 7.51
N ASN A 217 12.76 -9.46 8.75
CA ASN A 217 12.50 -8.09 9.16
C ASN A 217 13.44 -7.11 8.43
N THR A 218 14.70 -7.50 8.21
CA THR A 218 15.66 -6.71 7.44
C THR A 218 15.18 -6.52 6.00
N THR A 219 14.73 -7.58 5.33
CA THR A 219 14.21 -7.46 3.95
C THR A 219 12.91 -6.67 3.88
N ALA A 220 12.01 -6.82 4.86
CA ALA A 220 10.79 -6.00 4.97
C ALA A 220 11.08 -4.50 5.16
N VAL A 221 12.04 -4.15 6.03
CA VAL A 221 12.50 -2.76 6.23
C VAL A 221 13.07 -2.21 4.92
N LEU A 222 13.96 -2.96 4.25
CA LEU A 222 14.53 -2.54 2.97
C LEU A 222 13.45 -2.31 1.91
N GLY A 223 12.44 -3.18 1.84
CA GLY A 223 11.31 -3.02 0.92
C GLY A 223 10.47 -1.77 1.22
N CYS A 224 10.17 -1.49 2.49
CA CYS A 224 9.44 -0.29 2.89
C CYS A 224 10.23 0.99 2.56
N LEU A 225 11.53 0.99 2.80
CA LEU A 225 12.41 2.10 2.44
C LEU A 225 12.49 2.30 0.93
N ALA A 226 12.61 1.21 0.17
CA ALA A 226 12.70 1.26 -1.29
C ALA A 226 11.44 1.83 -1.94
N GLU A 227 10.26 1.58 -1.36
CA GLU A 227 8.98 2.15 -1.83
C GLU A 227 8.87 3.66 -1.58
N LYS A 228 9.50 4.15 -0.50
CA LYS A 228 9.43 5.56 -0.09
C LYS A 228 10.52 6.44 -0.69
N LEU A 229 11.70 5.86 -0.93
CA LEU A 229 12.87 6.57 -1.42
C LEU A 229 12.88 6.56 -2.94
N ALA A 230 13.18 7.71 -3.54
CA ALA A 230 13.39 7.86 -4.97
C ALA A 230 14.73 8.55 -5.26
N GLY A 231 15.19 8.43 -6.51
CA GLY A 231 16.42 9.07 -6.98
C GLY A 231 17.66 8.61 -6.20
N PRO A 232 18.63 9.52 -5.92
CA PRO A 232 19.92 9.17 -5.35
C PRO A 232 19.87 8.42 -4.01
N ALA A 233 18.84 8.67 -3.18
CA ALA A 233 18.70 8.00 -1.88
C ALA A 233 18.34 6.51 -2.05
N SER A 234 17.43 6.19 -2.98
CA SER A 234 17.04 4.81 -3.29
C SER A 234 18.20 4.04 -3.94
N ILE A 235 18.92 4.70 -4.86
CA ILE A 235 20.10 4.13 -5.52
C ILE A 235 21.21 3.85 -4.50
N GLY A 236 21.48 4.80 -3.59
CA GLY A 236 22.48 4.62 -2.54
C GLY A 236 22.16 3.48 -1.56
N LEU A 237 20.87 3.29 -1.24
CA LEU A 237 20.43 2.21 -0.35
C LEU A 237 20.60 0.82 -0.99
N LEU A 238 20.37 0.70 -2.31
CA LEU A 238 20.66 -0.52 -3.07
C LEU A 238 22.16 -0.62 -3.39
N SER A 239 22.99 -0.58 -2.35
CA SER A 239 24.43 -0.84 -2.48
C SER A 239 24.70 -2.24 -3.04
N GLN A 240 25.91 -2.48 -3.53
CA GLN A 240 26.32 -3.81 -3.97
C GLN A 240 26.10 -4.87 -2.88
N GLY A 241 26.46 -4.57 -1.62
CA GLY A 241 26.24 -5.48 -0.50
C GLY A 241 24.77 -5.75 -0.21
N THR A 242 23.91 -4.74 -0.33
CA THR A 242 22.44 -4.87 -0.22
C THR A 242 21.89 -5.78 -1.32
N LEU A 243 22.28 -5.55 -2.57
CA LEU A 243 21.84 -6.36 -3.71
C LEU A 243 22.30 -7.81 -3.59
N GLU A 244 23.57 -8.04 -3.24
CA GLU A 244 24.12 -9.37 -3.00
C GLU A 244 23.36 -10.10 -1.88
N TYR A 245 23.07 -9.41 -0.78
CA TYR A 245 22.29 -9.95 0.33
C TYR A 245 20.88 -10.36 -0.11
N LEU A 246 20.18 -9.51 -0.86
CA LEU A 246 18.82 -9.79 -1.35
C LEU A 246 18.80 -10.95 -2.35
N LEU A 247 19.75 -10.99 -3.29
CA LEU A 247 19.84 -12.07 -4.27
C LEU A 247 20.21 -13.41 -3.62
N GLU A 248 21.11 -13.43 -2.65
CA GLU A 248 21.46 -14.65 -1.93
C GLU A 248 20.33 -15.15 -1.03
N SER A 249 19.50 -14.24 -0.51
CA SER A 249 18.27 -14.56 0.21
C SER A 249 17.20 -15.24 -0.67
N LEU A 250 17.37 -15.26 -2.01
CA LEU A 250 16.55 -16.02 -2.95
C LEU A 250 17.12 -17.41 -3.29
N SER A 251 18.17 -17.86 -2.59
CA SER A 251 18.70 -19.23 -2.73
C SER A 251 17.71 -20.26 -2.21
N SER A 252 17.70 -21.49 -2.75
CA SER A 252 16.80 -22.57 -2.34
C SER A 252 16.92 -22.99 -0.87
N GLU A 253 18.05 -22.66 -0.23
CA GLU A 253 18.37 -22.99 1.16
C GLU A 253 17.83 -21.95 2.16
N ALA A 254 17.43 -20.77 1.70
CA ALA A 254 16.90 -19.72 2.56
C ALA A 254 15.50 -20.07 3.09
N HIS A 255 15.10 -19.43 4.18
CA HIS A 255 13.76 -19.59 4.73
C HIS A 255 12.74 -18.95 3.77
N PRO A 256 11.62 -19.62 3.42
CA PRO A 256 10.65 -19.12 2.44
C PRO A 256 10.13 -17.70 2.72
N THR A 257 9.88 -17.35 3.99
CA THR A 257 9.47 -15.98 4.35
C THR A 257 10.58 -14.95 4.08
N VAL A 258 11.85 -15.29 4.28
CA VAL A 258 12.97 -14.40 3.95
C VAL A 258 13.07 -14.21 2.45
N MET A 259 12.94 -15.30 1.67
CA MET A 259 12.88 -15.24 0.20
C MET A 259 11.76 -14.33 -0.29
N LEU A 260 10.55 -14.49 0.26
CA LEU A 260 9.38 -13.70 -0.12
C LEU A 260 9.62 -12.21 0.07
N PHE A 261 10.07 -11.79 1.25
CA PHE A 261 10.32 -10.38 1.53
C PHE A 261 11.58 -9.85 0.81
N ALA A 262 12.57 -10.69 0.51
CA ALA A 262 13.69 -10.31 -0.35
C ALA A 262 13.23 -10.01 -1.78
N LEU A 263 12.35 -10.86 -2.34
CA LEU A 263 11.74 -10.64 -3.64
C LEU A 263 10.91 -9.36 -3.65
N ILE A 264 10.02 -9.17 -2.67
CA ILE A 264 9.22 -7.94 -2.54
C ILE A 264 10.14 -6.71 -2.46
N ALA A 265 11.22 -6.76 -1.66
CA ALA A 265 12.16 -5.65 -1.59
C ALA A 265 12.81 -5.34 -2.96
N LEU A 266 13.24 -6.35 -3.71
CA LEU A 266 13.78 -6.18 -5.06
C LEU A 266 12.75 -5.60 -6.04
N GLU A 267 11.48 -6.00 -5.92
CA GLU A 267 10.37 -5.40 -6.67
C GLU A 267 10.21 -3.91 -6.34
N LYS A 268 10.24 -3.54 -5.05
CA LYS A 268 10.12 -2.15 -4.60
C LYS A 268 11.31 -1.30 -5.05
N PHE A 269 12.54 -1.79 -4.95
CA PHE A 269 13.71 -1.09 -5.49
C PHE A 269 13.59 -0.82 -6.99
N SER A 270 13.02 -1.78 -7.72
CA SER A 270 12.83 -1.71 -9.17
C SER A 270 11.67 -0.80 -9.62
N GLN A 271 11.05 -0.05 -8.71
CA GLN A 271 10.14 1.03 -9.06
C GLN A 271 10.88 2.24 -9.66
N THR A 272 12.17 2.40 -9.34
CA THR A 272 13.05 3.39 -9.98
C THR A 272 13.78 2.77 -11.18
N SER A 273 13.98 3.56 -12.25
CA SER A 273 14.54 3.05 -13.51
C SER A 273 15.96 2.52 -13.36
N GLU A 274 16.80 3.21 -12.59
CA GLU A 274 18.21 2.87 -12.35
C GLU A 274 18.34 1.55 -11.59
N ASN A 275 17.68 1.43 -10.43
CA ASN A 275 17.71 0.20 -9.66
C ASN A 275 17.08 -0.97 -10.43
N LYS A 276 16.02 -0.71 -11.21
CA LYS A 276 15.42 -1.75 -12.06
C LYS A 276 16.43 -2.32 -13.05
N LEU A 277 17.23 -1.47 -13.71
CA LEU A 277 18.29 -1.92 -14.60
C LEU A 277 19.32 -2.76 -13.85
N THR A 278 19.83 -2.25 -12.73
CA THR A 278 20.81 -2.96 -11.89
C THR A 278 20.32 -4.33 -11.42
N VAL A 279 19.07 -4.42 -10.95
CA VAL A 279 18.48 -5.69 -10.52
C VAL A 279 18.24 -6.62 -11.72
N SER A 280 17.76 -6.10 -12.85
CA SER A 280 17.45 -6.91 -14.04
C SER A 280 18.70 -7.49 -14.71
N GLU A 281 19.83 -6.79 -14.66
CA GLU A 281 21.13 -7.26 -15.16
C GLU A 281 21.79 -8.33 -14.26
N SER A 282 21.23 -8.53 -13.05
CA SER A 282 21.72 -9.53 -12.11
C SER A 282 21.23 -10.96 -12.43
N CYS A 283 21.56 -11.92 -11.56
CA CYS A 283 21.10 -13.30 -11.66
C CYS A 283 19.63 -13.54 -11.23
N ILE A 284 18.86 -12.48 -10.90
CA ILE A 284 17.51 -12.59 -10.32
C ILE A 284 16.57 -13.46 -11.16
N SER A 285 16.51 -13.27 -12.49
CA SER A 285 15.60 -14.01 -13.36
C SER A 285 15.91 -15.52 -13.38
N ASN A 286 17.17 -15.91 -13.20
CA ASN A 286 17.57 -17.31 -13.06
C ASN A 286 17.10 -17.90 -11.74
N ARG A 287 17.19 -17.15 -10.64
CA ARG A 287 16.72 -17.60 -9.31
C ARG A 287 15.19 -17.74 -9.31
N LEU A 288 14.48 -16.74 -9.83
CA LEU A 288 13.02 -16.76 -9.90
C LEU A 288 12.48 -17.89 -10.78
N ALA A 289 13.18 -18.28 -11.86
CA ALA A 289 12.78 -19.39 -12.72
C ALA A 289 12.80 -20.75 -11.99
N VAL A 290 13.60 -20.90 -10.93
CA VAL A 290 13.57 -22.07 -10.06
C VAL A 290 12.42 -21.96 -9.07
N LEU A 291 12.23 -20.77 -8.48
CA LEU A 291 11.23 -20.52 -7.45
C LEU A 291 9.78 -20.50 -7.98
N GLU A 292 9.54 -20.12 -9.24
CA GLU A 292 8.19 -20.13 -9.83
C GLU A 292 7.54 -21.53 -9.83
N LEU A 293 8.36 -22.58 -9.81
CA LEU A 293 7.89 -23.97 -9.69
C LEU A 293 7.19 -24.24 -8.35
N TRP A 294 7.33 -23.35 -7.38
CA TRP A 294 6.69 -23.46 -6.08
C TRP A 294 5.25 -22.92 -6.05
N ALA A 295 4.75 -22.32 -7.15
CA ALA A 295 3.44 -21.67 -7.19
C ALA A 295 2.27 -22.62 -6.86
N GLU A 296 2.45 -23.93 -7.05
CA GLU A 296 1.45 -24.97 -6.78
C GLU A 296 1.84 -25.87 -5.59
N GLN A 297 2.82 -25.48 -4.78
CA GLN A 297 3.24 -26.27 -3.61
C GLN A 297 2.14 -26.28 -2.53
N PRO A 298 1.93 -27.41 -1.84
CA PRO A 298 0.99 -27.49 -0.73
C PRO A 298 1.47 -26.71 0.51
N ASP A 299 2.77 -26.44 0.61
CA ASP A 299 3.33 -25.54 1.62
C ASP A 299 2.98 -24.10 1.26
N TYR A 300 2.15 -23.45 2.08
CA TYR A 300 1.65 -22.10 1.80
C TYR A 300 2.74 -21.02 1.81
N LEU A 301 3.85 -21.21 2.52
CA LEU A 301 4.96 -20.24 2.47
C LEU A 301 5.70 -20.35 1.13
N LYS A 302 5.98 -21.57 0.68
CA LYS A 302 6.58 -21.80 -0.65
C LYS A 302 5.65 -21.37 -1.78
N ARG A 303 4.34 -21.62 -1.64
CA ARG A 303 3.32 -21.16 -2.59
C ARG A 303 3.36 -19.64 -2.79
N GLN A 304 3.46 -18.86 -1.71
CA GLN A 304 3.60 -17.40 -1.78
C GLN A 304 4.85 -16.98 -2.57
N VAL A 305 5.99 -17.62 -2.30
CA VAL A 305 7.26 -17.36 -3.02
C VAL A 305 7.10 -17.69 -4.51
N GLY A 306 6.52 -18.84 -4.84
CA GLY A 306 6.31 -19.25 -6.22
C GLY A 306 5.33 -18.37 -6.97
N PHE A 307 4.23 -17.97 -6.33
CA PHE A 307 3.26 -17.02 -6.86
C PHE A 307 3.94 -15.69 -7.21
N CYS A 308 4.70 -15.11 -6.27
CA CYS A 308 5.38 -13.84 -6.50
C CYS A 308 6.48 -13.97 -7.56
N SER A 309 7.23 -15.07 -7.57
CA SER A 309 8.28 -15.33 -8.56
C SER A 309 7.72 -15.42 -9.98
N GLN A 310 6.62 -16.16 -10.15
CA GLN A 310 5.91 -16.27 -11.42
C GLN A 310 5.38 -14.90 -11.89
N TRP A 311 4.73 -14.14 -10.99
CA TRP A 311 4.25 -12.80 -11.30
C TRP A 311 5.40 -11.86 -11.69
N SER A 312 6.51 -11.90 -10.96
CA SER A 312 7.69 -11.07 -11.22
C SER A 312 8.37 -11.39 -12.56
N LEU A 313 8.46 -12.66 -12.95
CA LEU A 313 9.00 -13.07 -14.25
C LEU A 313 8.10 -12.63 -15.43
N ASP A 314 6.79 -12.51 -15.20
CA ASP A 314 5.85 -12.04 -16.21
C ASP A 314 5.82 -10.50 -16.31
N ASN A 315 6.07 -9.78 -15.21
CA ASN A 315 5.82 -8.33 -15.15
C ASN A 315 7.08 -7.46 -15.06
N LEU A 316 8.15 -7.94 -14.41
CA LEU A 316 9.24 -7.08 -13.97
C LEU A 316 10.62 -7.59 -14.39
N PHE A 317 10.98 -8.82 -14.03
CA PHE A 317 12.30 -9.41 -14.25
C PHE A 317 12.24 -10.46 -15.34
N LEU A 318 12.08 -9.99 -16.58
CA LEU A 318 11.88 -10.87 -17.73
C LEU A 318 13.08 -11.83 -17.92
N LYS A 319 12.78 -13.07 -18.34
CA LYS A 319 13.79 -14.08 -18.65
C LYS A 319 13.72 -14.44 -20.13
N ASP A 320 14.85 -14.30 -20.83
CA ASP A 320 14.94 -14.66 -22.24
C ASP A 320 14.57 -16.12 -22.48
N GLY A 321 13.75 -16.36 -23.50
CA GLY A 321 13.25 -17.69 -23.86
C GLY A 321 12.19 -18.28 -22.93
N ARG A 322 11.82 -17.60 -21.83
CA ARG A 322 10.71 -18.04 -20.97
C ARG A 322 9.37 -17.60 -21.57
N GLN A 323 8.45 -18.54 -21.70
CA GLN A 323 7.07 -18.26 -22.09
C GLN A 323 6.30 -17.59 -20.93
N PHE A 324 5.46 -16.60 -21.22
CA PHE A 324 4.63 -15.95 -20.20
C PHE A 324 3.59 -16.92 -19.63
N THR A 325 3.24 -16.74 -18.36
CA THR A 325 2.37 -17.70 -17.69
C THR A 325 0.94 -17.67 -18.24
N TYR A 326 0.44 -16.50 -18.65
CA TYR A 326 -0.89 -16.38 -19.28
C TYR A 326 -1.01 -17.15 -20.62
N GLU A 327 0.11 -17.49 -21.26
CA GLU A 327 0.12 -18.22 -22.54
C GLU A 327 0.07 -19.74 -22.34
N LYS A 328 0.46 -20.24 -21.16
CA LYS A 328 0.53 -21.67 -20.84
C LYS A 328 -0.58 -22.16 -19.91
N VAL A 329 -1.25 -21.26 -19.19
CA VAL A 329 -2.31 -21.62 -18.23
C VAL A 329 -3.53 -22.19 -18.95
N ASN A 330 -4.08 -23.29 -18.42
CA ASN A 330 -5.31 -23.89 -18.95
C ASN A 330 -6.55 -23.27 -18.31
N LEU A 331 -7.36 -22.57 -19.12
CA LEU A 331 -8.56 -21.85 -18.67
C LEU A 331 -9.86 -22.47 -19.20
N ASN A 332 -9.81 -23.69 -19.74
CA ASN A 332 -10.96 -24.33 -20.39
C ASN A 332 -12.13 -24.54 -19.42
N ASN A 333 -11.85 -24.81 -18.14
CA ASN A 333 -12.85 -25.02 -17.10
C ASN A 333 -13.13 -23.78 -16.24
N ILE A 334 -12.63 -22.59 -16.64
CA ILE A 334 -12.81 -21.35 -15.89
C ILE A 334 -13.81 -20.46 -16.61
N ASN A 335 -14.98 -20.27 -16.02
CA ASN A 335 -16.07 -19.46 -16.55
C ASN A 335 -16.35 -18.23 -15.68
N ALA A 336 -15.85 -18.19 -14.46
CA ALA A 336 -15.85 -17.02 -13.59
C ALA A 336 -14.47 -16.88 -12.92
N MET A 337 -13.97 -15.66 -12.78
CA MET A 337 -12.68 -15.36 -12.17
C MET A 337 -12.68 -13.98 -11.52
N LEU A 338 -11.59 -13.60 -10.85
CA LEU A 338 -11.34 -12.23 -10.42
C LEU A 338 -11.18 -11.32 -11.63
N ASN A 339 -11.81 -10.15 -11.61
CA ASN A 339 -11.87 -9.26 -12.75
C ASN A 339 -10.69 -8.29 -12.77
N SER A 340 -9.75 -8.47 -13.71
CA SER A 340 -8.57 -7.60 -13.89
C SER A 340 -8.88 -6.20 -14.43
N ASN A 341 -10.15 -5.90 -14.75
CA ASN A 341 -10.64 -4.57 -15.10
C ASN A 341 -11.45 -3.91 -13.98
N ASP A 342 -11.76 -4.65 -12.91
CA ASP A 342 -12.51 -4.16 -11.75
C ASP A 342 -11.76 -4.51 -10.46
N VAL A 343 -10.56 -3.97 -10.39
CA VAL A 343 -9.54 -4.23 -9.37
C VAL A 343 -8.69 -2.98 -9.13
N SER A 344 -8.18 -2.82 -7.92
CA SER A 344 -7.19 -1.80 -7.57
C SER A 344 -5.83 -2.05 -8.26
N GLU A 345 -5.04 -0.99 -8.51
CA GLU A 345 -3.89 -1.04 -9.43
C GLU A 345 -2.80 -2.05 -9.05
N TYR A 346 -2.59 -2.30 -7.76
CA TYR A 346 -1.42 -3.03 -7.26
C TYR A 346 -1.73 -4.46 -6.81
N LEU A 347 -2.99 -4.93 -6.95
CA LEU A 347 -3.33 -6.30 -6.65
C LEU A 347 -2.71 -7.26 -7.69
N LYS A 348 -1.94 -8.22 -7.22
CA LYS A 348 -1.40 -9.30 -8.06
C LYS A 348 -2.49 -10.35 -8.20
N ILE A 349 -2.90 -10.66 -9.43
CA ILE A 349 -3.82 -11.77 -9.73
C ILE A 349 -3.05 -12.85 -10.50
N SER A 350 -3.28 -14.12 -10.15
CA SER A 350 -2.71 -15.26 -10.86
C SER A 350 -3.21 -15.31 -12.31
N PRO A 351 -2.49 -15.98 -13.22
CA PRO A 351 -2.93 -16.18 -14.60
C PRO A 351 -4.22 -16.99 -14.74
N SER A 352 -4.59 -17.79 -13.73
CA SER A 352 -5.88 -18.47 -13.68
C SER A 352 -7.04 -17.55 -13.30
N GLY A 353 -6.74 -16.35 -12.78
CA GLY A 353 -7.72 -15.41 -12.25
C GLY A 353 -8.37 -15.87 -10.93
N LEU A 354 -7.81 -16.89 -10.28
CA LEU A 354 -8.40 -17.50 -9.08
C LEU A 354 -7.60 -17.26 -7.81
N GLU A 355 -6.42 -16.66 -7.87
CA GLU A 355 -5.61 -16.37 -6.68
C GLU A 355 -5.15 -14.92 -6.72
N ALA A 356 -5.23 -14.24 -5.58
CA ALA A 356 -4.84 -12.84 -5.48
C ALA A 356 -3.95 -12.60 -4.27
N ARG A 357 -2.99 -11.67 -4.42
CA ARG A 357 -2.08 -11.22 -3.38
C ARG A 357 -1.89 -9.70 -3.44
N CYS A 358 -1.87 -9.06 -2.27
CA CYS A 358 -1.47 -7.65 -2.14
C CYS A 358 -0.07 -7.56 -1.52
N ASP A 359 0.84 -6.79 -2.13
CA ASP A 359 2.14 -6.40 -1.54
C ASP A 359 2.29 -4.86 -1.48
N ALA A 360 1.21 -4.12 -1.72
CA ALA A 360 1.14 -2.67 -1.56
C ALA A 360 0.74 -2.31 -0.12
N SER A 361 1.04 -1.08 0.31
CA SER A 361 0.59 -0.54 1.60
C SER A 361 -0.91 -0.21 1.63
N SER A 362 -1.51 0.02 0.45
CA SER A 362 -2.94 0.31 0.27
C SER A 362 -3.83 -0.93 0.42
N PHE A 363 -5.10 -0.69 0.68
CA PHE A 363 -6.11 -1.73 0.84
C PHE A 363 -6.76 -2.11 -0.50
N GLU A 364 -6.04 -2.96 -1.25
CA GLU A 364 -6.39 -3.31 -2.62
C GLU A 364 -7.65 -4.18 -2.69
N SER A 365 -8.57 -3.86 -3.61
CA SER A 365 -9.89 -4.50 -3.71
C SER A 365 -10.16 -5.05 -5.11
N VAL A 366 -10.99 -6.10 -5.21
CA VAL A 366 -11.38 -6.74 -6.47
C VAL A 366 -12.79 -7.32 -6.41
N ARG A 367 -13.51 -7.28 -7.55
CA ARG A 367 -14.74 -8.06 -7.79
C ARG A 367 -14.48 -9.19 -8.78
N CYS A 368 -15.31 -10.23 -8.73
CA CYS A 368 -15.31 -11.27 -9.76
C CYS A 368 -15.97 -10.79 -11.07
N THR A 369 -15.86 -11.59 -12.13
CA THR A 369 -16.36 -11.24 -13.46
C THR A 369 -17.87 -11.45 -13.63
N PHE A 370 -18.55 -12.08 -12.67
CA PHE A 370 -19.94 -12.49 -12.83
C PHE A 370 -20.86 -11.93 -11.73
N CYS A 371 -21.94 -11.31 -12.19
CA CYS A 371 -22.96 -10.67 -11.38
C CYS A 371 -24.10 -11.65 -11.08
N VAL A 372 -24.61 -11.63 -9.85
CA VAL A 372 -25.76 -12.46 -9.46
C VAL A 372 -26.94 -11.58 -9.03
N ASP A 373 -28.09 -11.83 -9.65
CA ASP A 373 -29.31 -11.00 -9.49
C ASP A 373 -30.50 -11.73 -8.85
N SER A 374 -30.50 -13.07 -8.85
CA SER A 374 -31.56 -13.87 -8.22
C SER A 374 -31.07 -15.26 -7.83
N GLY A 375 -31.80 -15.96 -6.97
CA GLY A 375 -31.50 -17.34 -6.57
C GLY A 375 -30.60 -17.47 -5.33
N VAL A 376 -29.94 -18.61 -5.20
CA VAL A 376 -29.05 -18.95 -4.09
C VAL A 376 -27.69 -19.32 -4.65
N TRP A 377 -26.63 -18.64 -4.21
CA TRP A 377 -25.28 -18.77 -4.75
C TRP A 377 -24.28 -19.13 -3.68
N TYR A 378 -23.24 -19.87 -4.05
CA TYR A 378 -22.15 -20.25 -3.15
C TYR A 378 -20.80 -20.23 -3.85
N TYR A 379 -19.78 -19.75 -3.13
CA TYR A 379 -18.37 -19.91 -3.50
C TYR A 379 -17.52 -20.16 -2.25
N GLU A 380 -16.30 -20.69 -2.44
CA GLU A 380 -15.34 -20.88 -1.35
C GLU A 380 -14.06 -20.09 -1.60
N VAL A 381 -13.38 -19.71 -0.53
CA VAL A 381 -12.03 -19.14 -0.56
C VAL A 381 -11.13 -19.95 0.35
N THR A 382 -9.95 -20.33 -0.15
CA THR A 382 -8.89 -20.94 0.66
C THR A 382 -7.93 -19.86 1.12
N VAL A 383 -7.74 -19.75 2.43
CA VAL A 383 -6.82 -18.78 3.06
C VAL A 383 -5.39 -19.23 2.79
N VAL A 384 -4.54 -18.39 2.19
CA VAL A 384 -3.10 -18.67 2.02
C VAL A 384 -2.27 -17.95 3.08
N THR A 385 -2.73 -16.80 3.57
CA THR A 385 -2.15 -16.06 4.69
C THR A 385 -3.22 -15.67 5.71
N SER A 386 -2.90 -15.73 7.00
CA SER A 386 -3.87 -15.50 8.09
C SER A 386 -4.01 -14.03 8.56
N GLY A 387 -3.46 -13.06 7.84
CA GLY A 387 -3.59 -11.63 8.15
C GLY A 387 -4.90 -11.00 7.68
N VAL A 388 -4.97 -9.66 7.69
CA VAL A 388 -6.22 -8.91 7.49
C VAL A 388 -6.68 -8.91 6.03
N MET A 389 -7.84 -9.52 5.78
CA MET A 389 -8.57 -9.44 4.52
C MET A 389 -10.05 -9.30 4.84
N GLN A 390 -10.79 -8.63 3.96
CA GLN A 390 -12.25 -8.53 4.02
C GLN A 390 -12.81 -9.17 2.76
N ILE A 391 -13.53 -10.27 2.91
CA ILE A 391 -14.01 -11.09 1.78
C ILE A 391 -15.52 -11.24 1.89
N GLY A 392 -16.24 -11.07 0.79
CA GLY A 392 -17.69 -11.23 0.80
C GLY A 392 -18.35 -10.77 -0.48
N TRP A 393 -19.39 -9.97 -0.33
CA TRP A 393 -20.27 -9.59 -1.43
C TRP A 393 -20.29 -8.08 -1.61
N ALA A 394 -20.24 -7.61 -2.85
CA ALA A 394 -20.34 -6.19 -3.19
C ALA A 394 -21.16 -6.01 -4.47
N THR A 395 -21.87 -4.90 -4.60
CA THR A 395 -22.45 -4.50 -5.88
C THR A 395 -21.48 -3.64 -6.70
N LYS A 396 -21.88 -3.20 -7.89
CA LYS A 396 -21.12 -2.20 -8.68
C LYS A 396 -21.13 -0.81 -8.05
N ASP A 397 -22.09 -0.52 -7.18
CA ASP A 397 -22.20 0.77 -6.50
C ASP A 397 -21.21 0.89 -5.34
N SER A 398 -20.62 -0.23 -4.90
CA SER A 398 -19.54 -0.23 -3.92
C SER A 398 -18.29 0.44 -4.47
N LYS A 399 -17.69 1.31 -3.64
CA LYS A 399 -16.54 2.15 -3.99
C LYS A 399 -15.26 1.60 -3.37
N PHE A 400 -14.21 1.47 -4.16
CA PHE A 400 -12.89 1.07 -3.68
C PHE A 400 -12.01 2.31 -3.56
N LEU A 401 -11.76 2.76 -2.32
CA LEU A 401 -10.83 3.86 -2.05
C LEU A 401 -9.63 3.27 -1.31
N ASN A 402 -8.82 2.52 -2.05
CA ASN A 402 -7.69 1.73 -1.54
C ASN A 402 -6.68 2.56 -0.72
N HIS A 403 -6.41 3.81 -1.12
CA HIS A 403 -5.51 4.72 -0.40
C HIS A 403 -6.14 5.35 0.86
N GLU A 404 -7.46 5.32 0.98
CA GLU A 404 -8.19 5.76 2.18
C GLU A 404 -8.51 4.58 3.12
N GLY A 405 -8.09 3.36 2.73
CA GLY A 405 -8.36 2.14 3.49
C GLY A 405 -9.79 1.62 3.36
N TYR A 406 -10.60 2.14 2.43
CA TYR A 406 -11.98 1.68 2.22
C TYR A 406 -12.01 0.54 1.20
N GLY A 407 -12.52 -0.61 1.66
CA GLY A 407 -12.71 -1.82 0.87
C GLY A 407 -14.12 -2.42 0.98
N ILE A 408 -14.22 -3.75 0.89
CA ILE A 408 -15.49 -4.46 0.96
C ILE A 408 -16.01 -4.44 2.40
N GLY A 409 -17.24 -3.96 2.59
CA GLY A 409 -17.88 -3.81 3.89
C GLY A 409 -17.77 -2.38 4.45
N ASP A 410 -17.04 -1.48 3.79
CA ASP A 410 -16.87 -0.09 4.21
C ASP A 410 -17.87 0.87 3.54
N ASP A 411 -18.86 0.32 2.84
CA ASP A 411 -19.99 1.06 2.28
C ASP A 411 -21.32 0.32 2.50
N GLU A 412 -22.42 0.95 2.11
CA GLU A 412 -23.76 0.39 2.26
C GLU A 412 -24.13 -0.67 1.22
N TYR A 413 -23.27 -0.88 0.21
CA TYR A 413 -23.51 -1.77 -0.93
C TYR A 413 -22.70 -3.07 -0.87
N SER A 414 -21.95 -3.27 0.21
CA SER A 414 -21.12 -4.44 0.42
C SER A 414 -21.17 -4.96 1.86
N CYS A 415 -20.86 -6.24 2.03
CA CYS A 415 -20.73 -6.90 3.33
C CYS A 415 -19.56 -7.88 3.28
N ALA A 416 -18.69 -7.83 4.28
CA ALA A 416 -17.50 -8.66 4.32
C ALA A 416 -17.32 -9.44 5.64
N TYR A 417 -16.70 -10.60 5.50
CA TYR A 417 -16.17 -11.43 6.56
C TYR A 417 -14.67 -11.16 6.70
N ASP A 418 -14.22 -10.94 7.93
CA ASP A 418 -12.82 -10.76 8.30
C ASP A 418 -12.44 -11.80 9.36
N GLY A 419 -11.81 -12.89 8.92
CA GLY A 419 -11.41 -13.99 9.80
C GLY A 419 -10.17 -13.69 10.63
N CYS A 420 -9.41 -12.63 10.33
CA CYS A 420 -8.23 -12.25 11.11
C CYS A 420 -8.62 -11.51 12.38
N ARG A 421 -9.51 -10.54 12.25
CA ARG A 421 -10.04 -9.72 13.37
C ARG A 421 -11.31 -10.30 13.98
N GLN A 422 -11.85 -11.35 13.35
CA GLN A 422 -13.10 -12.04 13.74
C GLN A 422 -14.32 -11.11 13.69
N LEU A 423 -14.41 -10.33 12.62
CA LEU A 423 -15.40 -9.28 12.43
C LEU A 423 -16.25 -9.52 11.17
N ILE A 424 -17.49 -9.05 11.21
CA ILE A 424 -18.32 -8.81 10.03
C ILE A 424 -18.40 -7.31 9.80
N TRP A 425 -18.12 -6.88 8.58
CA TRP A 425 -18.07 -5.49 8.14
C TRP A 425 -19.26 -5.14 7.25
N TYR A 426 -19.90 -4.01 7.55
CA TYR A 426 -20.97 -3.41 6.76
C TYR A 426 -21.07 -1.91 7.05
N ASN A 427 -21.12 -1.08 6.00
CA ASN A 427 -21.28 0.37 6.10
C ASN A 427 -20.26 1.00 7.07
N ALA A 428 -18.98 0.67 6.87
CA ALA A 428 -17.82 1.12 7.65
C ALA A 428 -17.97 0.87 9.17
N ARG A 429 -18.79 -0.12 9.54
CA ARG A 429 -18.99 -0.57 10.91
C ARG A 429 -18.74 -2.05 10.99
N SER A 430 -18.28 -2.49 12.15
CA SER A 430 -17.98 -3.89 12.40
C SER A 430 -18.75 -4.45 13.59
N LYS A 431 -18.95 -5.77 13.59
CA LYS A 431 -19.42 -6.53 14.75
C LYS A 431 -18.63 -7.83 14.88
N PRO A 432 -18.36 -8.31 16.11
CA PRO A 432 -17.66 -9.56 16.30
C PRO A 432 -18.51 -10.77 15.89
N HIS A 433 -17.85 -11.83 15.43
CA HIS A 433 -18.46 -13.12 15.14
C HIS A 433 -17.83 -14.27 15.94
N SER A 434 -18.48 -15.43 15.95
CA SER A 434 -18.09 -16.56 16.81
C SER A 434 -17.06 -17.52 16.21
N HIS A 435 -16.73 -17.42 14.92
CA HIS A 435 -15.66 -18.26 14.35
C HIS A 435 -14.30 -17.93 14.99
N PRO A 436 -13.42 -18.93 15.20
CA PRO A 436 -12.03 -18.68 15.57
C PRO A 436 -11.30 -17.88 14.48
N CYS A 437 -10.15 -17.31 14.84
CA CYS A 437 -9.26 -16.70 13.86
C CYS A 437 -8.88 -17.73 12.78
N TRP A 438 -8.97 -17.32 11.51
CA TRP A 438 -8.60 -18.19 10.39
C TRP A 438 -7.10 -18.51 10.39
N LYS A 439 -6.75 -19.58 9.71
CA LYS A 439 -5.38 -20.05 9.51
C LYS A 439 -5.15 -20.43 8.06
N GLU A 440 -3.88 -20.52 7.69
CA GLU A 440 -3.48 -20.99 6.37
C GLU A 440 -4.10 -22.37 6.07
N GLY A 441 -4.79 -22.46 4.94
CA GLY A 441 -5.48 -23.64 4.46
C GLY A 441 -6.93 -23.82 4.93
N ASP A 442 -7.44 -22.93 5.78
CA ASP A 442 -8.87 -22.86 6.08
C ASP A 442 -9.69 -22.52 4.83
N ALA A 443 -10.88 -23.11 4.73
CA ALA A 443 -11.85 -22.84 3.68
C ALA A 443 -13.00 -21.98 4.21
N ILE A 444 -13.17 -20.79 3.64
CA ILE A 444 -14.25 -19.87 3.96
C ILE A 444 -15.34 -20.00 2.90
N GLY A 445 -16.56 -20.32 3.33
CA GLY A 445 -17.72 -20.45 2.45
C GLY A 445 -18.59 -19.21 2.49
N PHE A 446 -19.10 -18.80 1.32
CA PHE A 446 -19.90 -17.60 1.16
C PHE A 446 -21.21 -17.95 0.47
N LEU A 447 -22.30 -17.99 1.22
CA LEU A 447 -23.64 -18.22 0.68
C LEU A 447 -24.41 -16.90 0.58
N LEU A 448 -25.04 -16.67 -0.57
CA LEU A 448 -25.97 -15.58 -0.80
C LEU A 448 -27.33 -16.15 -1.20
N ASP A 449 -28.36 -15.90 -0.40
CA ASP A 449 -29.74 -16.25 -0.71
C ASP A 449 -30.54 -14.96 -0.95
N LEU A 450 -30.72 -14.62 -2.23
CA LEU A 450 -31.43 -13.41 -2.65
C LEU A 450 -32.95 -13.52 -2.45
N SER A 451 -33.47 -14.75 -2.34
CA SER A 451 -34.89 -14.98 -2.09
C SER A 451 -35.25 -14.66 -0.64
N LYS A 452 -34.37 -15.06 0.30
CA LYS A 452 -34.51 -14.76 1.74
C LYS A 452 -33.82 -13.47 2.17
N LYS A 453 -33.13 -12.78 1.24
CA LYS A 453 -32.33 -11.58 1.49
C LYS A 453 -31.36 -11.78 2.65
N GLN A 454 -30.50 -12.78 2.51
CA GLN A 454 -29.52 -13.09 3.54
C GLN A 454 -28.19 -13.57 2.96
N MET A 455 -27.10 -13.22 3.64
CA MET A 455 -25.75 -13.72 3.42
C MET A 455 -25.35 -14.61 4.60
N ILE A 456 -24.70 -15.74 4.35
CA ILE A 456 -24.22 -16.65 5.40
C ILE A 456 -22.76 -16.98 5.11
N PHE A 457 -21.93 -16.81 6.14
CA PHE A 457 -20.50 -17.11 6.08
C PHE A 457 -20.20 -18.42 6.80
N TYR A 458 -19.27 -19.20 6.26
CA TYR A 458 -18.85 -20.49 6.77
C TYR A 458 -17.34 -20.51 7.00
N LEU A 459 -16.87 -21.21 8.03
CA LEU A 459 -15.45 -21.57 8.21
C LEU A 459 -15.37 -23.08 8.34
N ASN A 460 -14.72 -23.74 7.38
CA ASN A 460 -14.59 -25.20 7.31
C ASN A 460 -15.94 -25.92 7.46
N GLY A 461 -17.00 -25.36 6.87
CA GLY A 461 -18.37 -25.87 6.91
C GLY A 461 -19.20 -25.48 8.15
N TYR A 462 -18.62 -24.85 9.17
CA TYR A 462 -19.35 -24.29 10.30
C TYR A 462 -19.96 -22.94 9.91
N GLN A 463 -21.26 -22.75 10.09
CA GLN A 463 -21.99 -21.55 9.65
C GLN A 463 -22.14 -20.51 10.76
N LEU A 464 -22.08 -19.23 10.40
CA LEU A 464 -22.50 -18.11 11.24
C LEU A 464 -24.00 -17.81 11.10
N LEU A 465 -24.48 -16.88 11.93
CA LEU A 465 -25.82 -16.32 11.79
C LEU A 465 -25.94 -15.52 10.48
N PRO A 466 -27.12 -15.50 9.84
CA PRO A 466 -27.30 -14.78 8.57
C PRO A 466 -27.23 -13.25 8.73
N GLU A 467 -26.52 -12.60 7.81
CA GLU A 467 -26.48 -11.16 7.65
C GLU A 467 -27.52 -10.66 6.66
N LYS A 468 -28.24 -9.60 7.04
CA LYS A 468 -29.34 -9.04 6.23
C LYS A 468 -29.24 -7.54 6.00
N GLN A 469 -28.26 -6.88 6.61
CA GLN A 469 -28.23 -5.41 6.69
C GLN A 469 -28.05 -4.76 5.31
N VAL A 470 -27.15 -5.30 4.49
CA VAL A 470 -26.90 -4.83 3.11
C VAL A 470 -28.16 -4.79 2.23
N PHE A 471 -29.18 -5.60 2.53
CA PHE A 471 -30.43 -5.64 1.77
C PHE A 471 -31.36 -4.46 2.01
N SER A 472 -31.02 -3.53 2.91
CA SER A 472 -31.68 -2.22 2.97
C SER A 472 -31.30 -1.32 1.79
N SER A 473 -30.10 -1.50 1.24
CA SER A 473 -29.54 -0.63 0.20
C SER A 473 -29.39 -1.34 -1.15
N ALA A 474 -29.15 -2.66 -1.16
CA ALA A 474 -29.00 -3.45 -2.39
C ALA A 474 -29.77 -4.79 -2.34
N THR A 475 -30.59 -5.07 -3.35
CA THR A 475 -31.38 -6.33 -3.40
C THR A 475 -30.98 -7.31 -4.51
N SER A 476 -30.08 -6.91 -5.40
CA SER A 476 -29.57 -7.68 -6.53
C SER A 476 -28.22 -7.09 -6.97
N GLY A 477 -27.61 -7.63 -8.02
CA GLY A 477 -26.39 -7.05 -8.59
C GLY A 477 -25.11 -7.37 -7.82
N PHE A 478 -25.07 -8.49 -7.08
CA PHE A 478 -23.93 -8.82 -6.22
C PHE A 478 -22.83 -9.56 -6.98
N PHE A 479 -21.59 -9.31 -6.57
CA PHE A 479 -20.39 -9.99 -7.01
C PHE A 479 -19.70 -10.58 -5.79
N ALA A 480 -19.00 -11.69 -5.97
CA ALA A 480 -17.97 -12.08 -5.02
C ALA A 480 -16.86 -11.03 -5.06
N ALA A 481 -16.40 -10.58 -3.90
CA ALA A 481 -15.45 -9.49 -3.78
C ALA A 481 -14.50 -9.69 -2.60
N ALA A 482 -13.34 -9.06 -2.67
CA ALA A 482 -12.38 -9.07 -1.57
C ALA A 482 -11.51 -7.81 -1.53
N SER A 483 -11.07 -7.46 -0.33
CA SER A 483 -10.05 -6.44 -0.05
C SER A 483 -8.93 -7.03 0.79
N PHE A 484 -7.70 -6.62 0.49
CA PHE A 484 -6.48 -7.21 1.01
C PHE A 484 -5.58 -6.14 1.63
N MET A 485 -5.20 -6.35 2.90
CA MET A 485 -4.08 -5.61 3.47
C MET A 485 -2.76 -6.10 2.86
N SER A 486 -1.68 -5.36 3.10
CA SER A 486 -0.33 -5.74 2.71
C SER A 486 0.02 -7.17 3.11
N TYR A 487 0.69 -7.84 2.17
CA TYR A 487 1.24 -9.19 2.28
C TYR A 487 0.20 -10.31 2.41
N GLN A 488 -1.06 -10.04 2.09
CA GLN A 488 -2.13 -11.03 2.20
C GLN A 488 -2.47 -11.71 0.87
N GLN A 489 -2.85 -12.99 0.95
CA GLN A 489 -3.12 -13.86 -0.20
C GLN A 489 -4.25 -14.86 0.09
N CYS A 490 -5.08 -15.12 -0.92
CA CYS A 490 -6.07 -16.19 -0.89
C CYS A 490 -6.44 -16.70 -2.29
N GLU A 491 -7.03 -17.90 -2.34
CA GLU A 491 -7.48 -18.55 -3.58
C GLU A 491 -9.00 -18.70 -3.59
N PHE A 492 -9.66 -18.23 -4.65
CA PHE A 492 -11.09 -18.31 -4.90
C PHE A 492 -11.45 -19.57 -5.68
N ASN A 493 -12.48 -20.26 -5.22
CA ASN A 493 -13.16 -21.31 -5.94
C ASN A 493 -14.58 -20.86 -6.27
N PHE A 494 -14.81 -20.51 -7.53
CA PHE A 494 -16.12 -20.11 -8.05
C PHE A 494 -16.99 -21.30 -8.51
N GLY A 495 -16.55 -22.54 -8.24
CA GLY A 495 -17.19 -23.78 -8.70
C GLY A 495 -16.39 -24.52 -9.78
N ALA A 496 -15.21 -24.05 -10.15
CA ALA A 496 -14.35 -24.71 -11.14
C ALA A 496 -13.74 -26.03 -10.60
N LYS A 497 -13.61 -26.15 -9.28
CA LYS A 497 -13.23 -27.39 -8.59
C LYS A 497 -14.27 -27.73 -7.51
N PRO A 498 -14.42 -29.01 -7.10
CA PRO A 498 -15.33 -29.37 -6.02
C PRO A 498 -15.05 -28.55 -4.75
N PHE A 499 -16.12 -28.08 -4.10
CA PHE A 499 -16.04 -27.41 -2.81
C PHE A 499 -15.60 -28.38 -1.71
N ARG A 500 -14.80 -27.90 -0.76
CA ARG A 500 -14.33 -28.70 0.38
C ARG A 500 -15.44 -28.89 1.40
N HIS A 501 -16.26 -27.86 1.61
CA HIS A 501 -17.33 -27.84 2.61
C HIS A 501 -18.63 -27.24 2.03
N PRO A 502 -19.27 -27.89 1.04
CA PRO A 502 -20.51 -27.40 0.46
C PRO A 502 -21.64 -27.35 1.52
N PRO A 503 -22.49 -26.32 1.54
CA PRO A 503 -23.61 -26.24 2.46
C PRO A 503 -24.71 -27.25 2.09
N SER A 504 -25.58 -27.56 3.04
CA SER A 504 -26.66 -28.53 2.84
C SER A 504 -27.84 -28.02 2.01
N VAL A 505 -27.92 -26.70 1.79
CA VAL A 505 -28.96 -26.08 0.96
C VAL A 505 -28.62 -26.25 -0.53
N LYS A 506 -29.63 -26.24 -1.40
CA LYS A 506 -29.40 -26.17 -2.84
C LYS A 506 -28.88 -24.78 -3.22
N PHE A 507 -27.84 -24.73 -4.03
CA PHE A 507 -27.21 -23.50 -4.51
C PHE A 507 -26.74 -23.67 -5.95
N SER A 508 -26.51 -22.53 -6.60
CA SER A 508 -25.81 -22.40 -7.88
C SER A 508 -24.36 -21.99 -7.66
N THR A 509 -23.48 -22.36 -8.60
CA THR A 509 -22.09 -21.90 -8.61
C THR A 509 -21.89 -20.89 -9.73
N PHE A 510 -20.94 -19.98 -9.57
CA PHE A 510 -20.61 -19.00 -10.59
C PHE A 510 -20.11 -19.69 -11.86
N ASN A 511 -19.27 -20.72 -11.72
CA ASN A 511 -18.63 -21.39 -12.85
C ASN A 511 -19.62 -22.17 -13.75
N ASP A 512 -20.75 -22.61 -13.21
CA ASP A 512 -21.79 -23.32 -13.97
C ASP A 512 -22.67 -22.37 -14.81
N PHE A 513 -22.78 -21.11 -14.42
CA PHE A 513 -23.71 -20.14 -15.01
C PHE A 513 -23.03 -18.99 -15.75
N ALA A 514 -21.81 -18.63 -15.36
CA ALA A 514 -21.04 -17.60 -16.02
C ALA A 514 -20.49 -18.10 -17.37
N SER A 515 -20.11 -17.15 -18.22
CA SER A 515 -19.36 -17.41 -19.44
C SER A 515 -18.39 -16.28 -19.67
N LEU A 516 -17.15 -16.61 -20.03
CA LEU A 516 -16.13 -15.64 -20.41
C LEU A 516 -15.63 -15.95 -21.81
N LEU A 517 -15.55 -14.93 -22.66
CA LEU A 517 -14.87 -15.01 -23.93
C LEU A 517 -13.38 -15.31 -23.69
N PRO A 518 -12.69 -16.00 -24.62
CA PRO A 518 -11.27 -16.29 -24.46
C PRO A 518 -10.42 -15.05 -24.14
N SER A 519 -10.75 -13.88 -24.73
CA SER A 519 -10.07 -12.61 -24.45
C SER A 519 -10.31 -12.07 -23.03
N GLU A 520 -11.46 -12.36 -22.43
CA GLU A 520 -11.82 -11.92 -21.07
C GLU A 520 -11.15 -12.79 -19.99
N LYS A 521 -10.72 -14.01 -20.35
CA LYS A 521 -9.97 -14.90 -19.45
C LYS A 521 -8.49 -14.54 -19.33
N ILE A 522 -7.98 -13.65 -20.18
CA ILE A 522 -6.54 -13.33 -20.22
C ILE A 522 -6.22 -12.20 -19.24
N ILE A 523 -5.39 -12.51 -18.25
CA ILE A 523 -4.78 -11.52 -17.36
C ILE A 523 -3.41 -11.17 -17.93
N LEU A 524 -3.35 -10.03 -18.64
CA LEU A 524 -2.15 -9.58 -19.31
C LEU A 524 -1.17 -8.88 -18.36
N PRO A 525 0.15 -9.16 -18.46
CA PRO A 525 1.16 -8.37 -17.79
C PRO A 525 1.07 -6.89 -18.16
N ARG A 526 1.37 -5.99 -17.20
CA ARG A 526 1.17 -4.54 -17.37
C ARG A 526 1.88 -3.99 -18.62
N HIS A 527 3.13 -4.40 -18.85
CA HIS A 527 3.91 -3.93 -20.00
C HIS A 527 3.30 -4.35 -21.35
N ARG A 528 2.69 -5.55 -21.43
CA ARG A 528 1.97 -6.03 -22.62
C ARG A 528 0.65 -5.28 -22.80
N ARG A 529 -0.12 -5.10 -21.73
CA ARG A 529 -1.35 -4.29 -21.74
C ARG A 529 -1.06 -2.88 -22.25
N LEU A 530 -0.02 -2.22 -21.73
CA LEU A 530 0.42 -0.90 -22.17
C LEU A 530 0.88 -0.89 -23.64
N ALA A 531 1.58 -1.93 -24.10
CA ALA A 531 1.99 -2.03 -25.50
C ALA A 531 0.79 -2.17 -26.44
N LEU A 532 -0.22 -2.96 -26.08
CA LEU A 532 -1.47 -3.08 -26.84
C LEU A 532 -2.24 -1.75 -26.86
N LEU A 533 -2.36 -1.07 -25.72
CA LEU A 533 -3.00 0.25 -25.65
C LEU A 533 -2.28 1.28 -26.53
N LYS A 534 -0.95 1.23 -26.63
CA LYS A 534 -0.17 2.08 -27.55
C LYS A 534 -0.40 1.74 -29.03
N GLN A 535 -0.80 0.51 -29.35
CA GLN A 535 -1.09 0.06 -30.71
C GLN A 535 -2.52 0.38 -31.15
N VAL A 536 -3.43 0.65 -30.21
CA VAL A 536 -4.76 1.18 -30.54
C VAL A 536 -4.57 2.59 -31.08
N SER A 537 -4.65 2.74 -32.41
CA SER A 537 -4.73 4.06 -33.02
C SER A 537 -6.08 4.67 -32.66
N ILE A 538 -6.07 5.63 -31.75
CA ILE A 538 -7.18 6.58 -31.64
C ILE A 538 -7.20 7.28 -33.01
N ARG A 539 -8.33 7.24 -33.72
CA ARG A 539 -8.43 7.94 -35.01
C ARG A 539 -8.13 9.41 -34.74
N ASP A 540 -7.32 10.06 -35.58
CA ASP A 540 -6.90 11.46 -35.38
C ASP A 540 -8.08 12.44 -35.23
N ASN A 541 -9.29 12.03 -35.65
CA ASN A 541 -10.52 12.79 -35.55
C ASN A 541 -11.45 12.36 -34.39
N CYS A 542 -11.04 11.49 -33.48
CA CYS A 542 -11.83 11.15 -32.29
C CYS A 542 -11.78 12.28 -31.27
N CYS A 543 -12.83 12.37 -30.46
CA CYS A 543 -12.93 13.28 -29.33
C CYS A 543 -11.81 12.99 -28.32
N THR A 544 -11.06 14.02 -27.96
CA THR A 544 -9.94 13.96 -27.02
C THR A 544 -10.31 13.57 -25.59
N LEU A 545 -11.61 13.65 -25.23
CA LEU A 545 -12.11 13.28 -23.91
C LEU A 545 -12.57 11.81 -23.82
N CYS A 546 -13.50 11.37 -24.67
CA CYS A 546 -13.97 9.99 -24.66
C CYS A 546 -13.16 9.02 -25.55
N CYS A 547 -12.34 9.54 -26.47
CA CYS A 547 -11.55 8.76 -27.44
C CYS A 547 -12.37 7.79 -28.31
N ASP A 548 -13.69 7.98 -28.40
CA ASP A 548 -14.62 7.05 -29.04
C ASP A 548 -15.24 7.67 -30.30
N VAL A 549 -16.10 8.66 -30.10
CA VAL A 549 -16.82 9.34 -31.19
C VAL A 549 -16.01 10.48 -31.80
N MET A 550 -16.34 10.86 -33.04
CA MET A 550 -15.67 11.94 -33.76
C MET A 550 -15.74 13.27 -33.00
N ALA A 551 -14.63 13.99 -32.94
CA ALA A 551 -14.56 15.37 -32.50
C ALA A 551 -15.33 16.26 -33.48
N ASP A 552 -16.51 16.68 -33.07
CA ASP A 552 -17.47 17.39 -33.92
C ASP A 552 -17.95 18.69 -33.27
N THR A 553 -17.28 19.19 -32.24
CA THR A 553 -17.75 20.36 -31.48
C THR A 553 -16.64 21.38 -31.30
N GLU A 554 -17.00 22.65 -31.54
CA GLU A 554 -16.21 23.84 -31.28
C GLU A 554 -16.76 24.57 -30.05
N LEU A 555 -15.89 24.90 -29.10
CA LEU A 555 -16.22 25.67 -27.90
C LEU A 555 -16.05 27.17 -28.16
N ARG A 556 -17.04 27.98 -27.80
CA ARG A 556 -17.00 29.44 -27.97
C ARG A 556 -17.03 30.16 -26.63
N PRO A 557 -16.30 31.29 -26.51
CA PRO A 557 -15.67 32.06 -27.60
C PRO A 557 -14.25 31.63 -28.01
N CYS A 558 -13.63 30.67 -27.31
CA CYS A 558 -12.21 30.34 -27.53
C CYS A 558 -11.89 29.67 -28.88
N GLY A 559 -12.88 29.11 -29.58
CA GLY A 559 -12.71 28.44 -30.87
C GLY A 559 -12.03 27.07 -30.79
N HIS A 560 -11.79 26.55 -29.59
CA HIS A 560 -11.14 25.24 -29.42
C HIS A 560 -12.09 24.09 -29.74
N GLY A 561 -11.63 23.18 -30.60
CA GLY A 561 -12.33 21.94 -30.98
C GLY A 561 -11.71 20.69 -30.38
N GLY A 562 -11.87 19.54 -31.05
CA GLY A 562 -11.27 18.28 -30.61
C GLY A 562 -12.13 17.50 -29.61
N MET A 563 -13.39 17.88 -29.41
CA MET A 563 -14.33 17.22 -28.51
C MET A 563 -15.61 16.86 -29.25
N CYS A 564 -16.28 15.78 -28.86
CA CYS A 564 -17.64 15.49 -29.31
C CYS A 564 -18.65 16.31 -28.51
N MET A 565 -19.86 16.45 -29.04
CA MET A 565 -20.91 17.24 -28.39
C MET A 565 -21.25 16.74 -26.98
N GLU A 566 -21.30 15.43 -26.77
CA GLU A 566 -21.67 14.85 -25.47
C GLU A 566 -20.64 15.17 -24.38
N CYS A 567 -19.34 15.03 -24.68
CA CYS A 567 -18.29 15.41 -23.76
C CYS A 567 -18.22 16.93 -23.58
N ALA A 568 -18.40 17.72 -24.64
CA ALA A 568 -18.40 19.17 -24.55
C ALA A 568 -19.49 19.71 -23.62
N LEU A 569 -20.67 19.07 -23.59
CA LEU A 569 -21.79 19.45 -22.72
C LEU A 569 -21.49 19.24 -21.22
N GLN A 570 -20.55 18.37 -20.88
CA GLN A 570 -20.14 18.11 -19.50
C GLN A 570 -19.11 19.12 -18.96
N LEU A 571 -18.59 20.00 -19.81
CA LEU A 571 -17.55 20.96 -19.44
C LEU A 571 -18.16 22.35 -19.24
N GLU A 572 -17.81 23.03 -18.15
CA GLU A 572 -18.15 24.45 -17.96
C GLU A 572 -17.05 25.38 -18.51
N THR A 573 -15.81 24.94 -18.45
CA THR A 573 -14.61 25.66 -18.94
C THR A 573 -13.87 24.85 -20.00
N CYS A 574 -13.29 25.53 -20.98
CA CYS A 574 -12.50 24.88 -22.04
C CYS A 574 -11.26 24.19 -21.42
N PRO A 575 -11.02 22.89 -21.66
CA PRO A 575 -9.87 22.20 -21.07
C PRO A 575 -8.52 22.66 -21.63
N LEU A 576 -8.51 23.27 -22.83
CA LEU A 576 -7.29 23.72 -23.49
C LEU A 576 -6.82 25.10 -23.03
N CYS A 577 -7.74 26.05 -22.83
CA CYS A 577 -7.39 27.43 -22.45
C CYS A 577 -8.02 27.91 -21.15
N ARG A 578 -8.83 27.07 -20.48
CA ARG A 578 -9.54 27.36 -19.22
C ARG A 578 -10.54 28.51 -19.29
N GLN A 579 -10.89 28.97 -20.48
CA GLN A 579 -11.92 29.99 -20.68
C GLN A 579 -13.33 29.42 -20.51
N ASP A 580 -14.24 30.18 -19.89
CA ASP A 580 -15.64 29.80 -19.74
C ASP A 580 -16.31 29.53 -21.09
N ILE A 581 -17.03 28.41 -21.18
CA ILE A 581 -17.71 27.98 -22.40
C ILE A 581 -19.10 28.62 -22.42
N GLN A 582 -19.30 29.57 -23.32
CA GLN A 582 -20.59 30.23 -23.50
C GLN A 582 -21.50 29.42 -24.43
N THR A 583 -20.96 28.92 -25.54
CA THR A 583 -21.72 28.13 -26.52
C THR A 583 -20.88 26.98 -27.08
N ARG A 584 -21.55 25.89 -27.49
CA ARG A 584 -20.97 24.67 -28.07
C ARG A 584 -21.59 24.48 -29.44
N VAL A 585 -20.77 24.54 -30.49
CA VAL A 585 -21.25 24.51 -31.88
C VAL A 585 -20.84 23.20 -32.51
N ARG A 586 -21.82 22.43 -33.03
CA ARG A 586 -21.52 21.20 -33.76
C ARG A 586 -21.01 21.54 -35.15
N LEU A 587 -19.79 21.11 -35.46
CA LEU A 587 -19.16 21.20 -36.77
C LEU A 587 -19.70 20.07 -37.64
N ILE A 588 -20.58 20.42 -38.58
CA ILE A 588 -21.06 19.48 -39.60
C ILE A 588 -20.00 19.43 -40.69
N ALA A 589 -19.23 18.34 -40.75
CA ALA A 589 -18.37 18.10 -41.89
C ALA A 589 -19.25 17.83 -43.12
N HIS A 590 -19.22 18.74 -44.11
CA HIS A 590 -19.67 18.38 -45.44
C HIS A 590 -18.74 17.27 -45.93
N VAL A 591 -19.30 16.09 -46.18
CA VAL A 591 -18.62 15.04 -46.93
C VAL A 591 -18.46 15.57 -48.35
N SER A 592 -17.24 15.99 -48.70
CA SER A 592 -16.82 16.31 -50.08
C SER A 592 -15.77 15.33 -50.53
#